data_AF-A0A373VZZ7-F1
#
_entry.id   AF-A0A373VZZ7-F1
#
_cell.length_a   1.000
_cell.length_b   1.000
_cell.length_c   1.000
_cell.angle_alpha   90.00
_cell.angle_beta   90.00
_cell.angle_gamma   90.00
#
_symmetry.space_group_name_H-M   'P 1'
#
loop_
_entity.id
_entity.type
_entity.pdbx_description
1 polymer ?
#
loop_
_entity_poly.entity_id
_entity_poly.type
_entity_poly.pdbx_seq_one_letter_code
_entity_poly.pdbx_strand_id
1 'polypeptide(L)'
;MKKFLKKTNRGIILSAICLVILVIYVSVDYITFSTQKDTIRQTTENYINDVLKTNSESVDLNKHRELITDILNNYWTDKHYSSSGSTISGMKATLDSTLDADNSLFDIKDASGSVQSVKISKAGPKIASANIKYTVDIVGKETSTVFTPGTICTLSDYNNDYYDDGSEDSQDSNNASTNDYYKVNCTCEGTIYYTYESGKWKISTWDSYVTDSNCTKLDDKED
;
A
#
# COMPACT_ATOMS: atom_id res chain seq x y z
N MET A 1 -62.17 -9.50 11.45
CA MET A 1 -61.20 -8.78 10.59
C MET A 1 -60.58 -9.72 9.53
N LYS A 2 -61.29 -10.06 8.44
CA LYS A 2 -60.77 -10.99 7.40
C LYS A 2 -61.23 -10.64 5.96
N LYS A 3 -61.20 -9.36 5.56
CA LYS A 3 -61.69 -8.96 4.21
C LYS A 3 -60.80 -7.98 3.41
N PHE A 4 -59.56 -7.70 3.82
CA PHE A 4 -58.70 -6.75 3.09
C PHE A 4 -57.75 -7.34 2.03
N LEU A 5 -57.62 -8.67 1.91
CA LEU A 5 -56.63 -9.29 1.00
C LEU A 5 -57.20 -9.81 -0.34
N LYS A 6 -58.45 -9.50 -0.71
CA LYS A 6 -59.07 -10.12 -1.90
C LYS A 6 -58.74 -9.47 -3.26
N LYS A 7 -57.92 -8.41 -3.33
CA LYS A 7 -57.50 -7.77 -4.61
C LYS A 7 -56.07 -7.22 -4.59
N THR A 8 -55.16 -7.80 -3.82
CA THR A 8 -53.77 -7.33 -3.85
C THR A 8 -53.07 -7.90 -5.08
N ASN A 9 -52.55 -7.02 -5.95
CA ASN A 9 -51.83 -7.42 -7.14
C ASN A 9 -50.57 -8.21 -6.74
N ARG A 10 -50.45 -9.46 -7.20
CA ARG A 10 -49.33 -10.36 -6.86
C ARG A 10 -47.97 -9.74 -7.20
N GLY A 11 -47.91 -8.87 -8.21
CA GLY A 11 -46.71 -8.09 -8.54
C GLY A 11 -46.28 -7.10 -7.45
N ILE A 12 -47.25 -6.46 -6.77
CA ILE A 12 -46.96 -5.51 -5.67
C ILE A 12 -46.39 -6.29 -4.48
N ILE A 13 -46.99 -7.43 -4.14
CA ILE A 13 -46.51 -8.30 -3.05
C ILE A 13 -45.09 -8.78 -3.33
N LEU A 14 -44.82 -9.23 -4.56
CA LEU A 14 -43.48 -9.68 -4.95
C LEU A 14 -42.46 -8.55 -4.86
N SER A 15 -42.80 -7.35 -5.33
CA SER A 15 -41.89 -6.19 -5.23
C SER A 15 -41.58 -5.82 -3.77
N ALA A 16 -42.59 -5.89 -2.88
CA ALA A 16 -42.42 -5.62 -1.46
C ALA A 16 -41.49 -6.66 -0.81
N ILE A 17 -41.64 -7.95 -1.15
CA ILE A 17 -40.75 -9.01 -0.67
C ILE A 17 -39.32 -8.78 -1.17
N CYS A 18 -39.13 -8.48 -2.45
CA CYS A 18 -37.81 -8.19 -3.01
C CYS A 18 -37.14 -7.00 -2.32
N LEU A 19 -37.89 -5.93 -2.01
CA LEU A 19 -37.38 -4.78 -1.27
C LEU A 19 -36.94 -5.16 0.15
N VAL A 20 -37.74 -5.97 0.86
CA VAL A 20 -37.38 -6.45 2.21
C VAL A 20 -36.10 -7.28 2.16
N ILE A 21 -35.98 -8.21 1.20
CA ILE A 21 -34.78 -9.03 1.03
C ILE A 21 -33.55 -8.15 0.73
N LEU A 22 -33.70 -7.15 -0.14
CA LEU A 22 -32.61 -6.23 -0.49
C LEU A 22 -32.14 -5.43 0.74
N VAL A 23 -33.07 -4.89 1.53
CA VAL A 23 -32.74 -4.13 2.74
C VAL A 23 -32.01 -5.01 3.77
N ILE A 24 -32.48 -6.24 3.97
CA ILE A 24 -31.82 -7.20 4.87
C ILE A 24 -30.40 -7.51 4.35
N TYR A 25 -30.26 -7.79 3.06
CA TYR A 25 -28.98 -8.09 2.43
C TYR A 25 -27.97 -6.94 2.62
N VAL A 26 -28.35 -5.71 2.29
CA VAL A 26 -27.49 -4.54 2.44
C VAL A 26 -27.12 -4.29 3.91
N SER A 27 -28.08 -4.49 4.83
CA SER A 27 -27.83 -4.31 6.27
C SER A 27 -26.84 -5.34 6.81
N VAL A 28 -27.01 -6.62 6.46
CA VAL A 28 -26.10 -7.70 6.88
C VAL A 28 -24.71 -7.49 6.29
N ASP A 29 -24.61 -7.13 5.02
CA ASP A 29 -23.33 -6.85 4.35
C ASP A 29 -22.62 -5.62 4.94
N TYR A 30 -23.36 -4.59 5.36
CA TYR A 30 -22.81 -3.43 6.05
C TYR A 30 -22.32 -3.77 7.47
N ILE A 31 -23.12 -4.50 8.25
CA ILE A 31 -22.74 -4.93 9.62
C ILE A 31 -21.51 -5.83 9.57
N THR A 32 -21.49 -6.80 8.65
CA THR A 32 -20.34 -7.70 8.44
C THR A 32 -19.08 -6.93 8.06
N PHE A 33 -19.20 -5.91 7.21
CA PHE A 33 -18.07 -5.06 6.89
C PHE A 33 -17.59 -4.26 8.11
N SER A 34 -18.50 -3.72 8.91
CA SER A 34 -18.16 -2.92 10.09
C SER A 34 -17.34 -3.72 11.10
N THR A 35 -17.60 -5.02 11.26
CA THR A 35 -16.82 -5.89 12.17
C THR A 35 -15.45 -6.26 11.62
N GLN A 36 -15.20 -6.07 10.32
CA GLN A 36 -13.94 -6.42 9.65
C GLN A 36 -12.96 -5.25 9.53
N LYS A 37 -13.35 -4.04 9.95
CA LYS A 37 -12.49 -2.84 9.86
C LYS A 37 -11.16 -3.02 10.60
N ASP A 38 -11.18 -3.60 11.80
CA ASP A 38 -9.95 -3.81 12.57
C ASP A 38 -9.02 -4.81 11.88
N THR A 39 -9.56 -5.86 11.24
CA THR A 39 -8.77 -6.81 10.44
C THR A 39 -8.11 -6.14 9.24
N ILE A 40 -8.82 -5.27 8.53
CA ILE A 40 -8.25 -4.50 7.40
C ILE A 40 -7.14 -3.57 7.89
N ARG A 41 -7.35 -2.89 9.02
CA ARG A 41 -6.32 -2.04 9.65
C ARG A 41 -5.06 -2.85 9.98
N GLN A 42 -5.20 -3.98 10.68
CA GLN A 42 -4.08 -4.86 11.01
C GLN A 42 -3.36 -5.38 9.77
N THR A 43 -4.10 -5.71 8.71
CA THR A 43 -3.50 -6.14 7.44
C THR A 43 -2.66 -5.02 6.81
N THR A 44 -3.12 -3.78 6.92
CA THR A 44 -2.40 -2.58 6.44
C THR A 44 -1.10 -2.38 7.22
N GLU A 45 -1.20 -2.41 8.55
CA GLU A 45 -0.06 -2.20 9.47
C GLU A 45 0.98 -3.31 9.30
N ASN A 46 0.55 -4.57 9.25
CA ASN A 46 1.44 -5.70 9.04
C ASN A 46 2.14 -5.64 7.68
N TYR A 47 1.43 -5.26 6.61
CA TYR A 47 2.05 -5.11 5.30
C TYR A 47 3.15 -4.04 5.29
N ILE A 48 2.86 -2.85 5.83
CA ILE A 48 3.86 -1.77 5.92
C ILE A 48 5.07 -2.21 6.77
N ASN A 49 4.83 -2.87 7.90
CA ASN A 49 5.90 -3.36 8.76
C ASN A 49 6.76 -4.44 8.07
N ASP A 50 6.13 -5.37 7.35
CA ASP A 50 6.85 -6.42 6.63
C ASP A 50 7.67 -5.82 5.48
N VAL A 51 7.16 -4.82 4.77
CA VAL A 51 7.90 -4.05 3.74
C VAL A 51 9.14 -3.40 4.35
N LEU A 52 8.98 -2.65 5.44
CA LEU A 52 10.09 -1.96 6.11
C LEU A 52 11.14 -2.95 6.61
N LYS A 53 10.69 -4.03 7.26
CA LYS A 53 11.58 -5.08 7.75
C LYS A 53 12.37 -5.69 6.61
N THR A 54 11.73 -6.04 5.49
CA THR A 54 12.42 -6.62 4.33
C THR A 54 13.52 -5.74 3.81
N ASN A 55 13.35 -4.41 3.74
CA ASN A 55 14.44 -3.53 3.31
C ASN A 55 15.69 -3.64 4.19
N SER A 56 15.54 -3.78 5.50
CA SER A 56 16.65 -3.87 6.46
C SER A 56 17.29 -5.27 6.59
N GLU A 57 16.76 -6.28 5.89
CA GLU A 57 17.32 -7.64 5.96
C GLU A 57 18.68 -7.71 5.26
N SER A 58 19.72 -8.09 5.99
CA SER A 58 21.08 -8.28 5.46
C SER A 58 21.20 -9.62 4.75
N VAL A 59 20.59 -9.73 3.56
CA VAL A 59 20.61 -10.93 2.71
C VAL A 59 21.05 -10.60 1.27
N ASP A 60 21.39 -11.62 0.49
CA ASP A 60 21.73 -11.42 -0.92
C ASP A 60 20.52 -11.02 -1.78
N LEU A 61 20.77 -10.55 -3.00
CA LEU A 61 19.75 -10.06 -3.93
C LEU A 61 18.68 -11.11 -4.27
N ASN A 62 19.08 -12.38 -4.42
CA ASN A 62 18.13 -13.45 -4.75
C ASN A 62 17.20 -13.70 -3.57
N LYS A 63 17.74 -13.68 -2.34
CA LYS A 63 16.93 -13.83 -1.14
C LYS A 63 16.01 -12.63 -0.93
N HIS A 64 16.46 -11.41 -1.22
CA HIS A 64 15.58 -10.23 -1.28
C HIS A 64 14.43 -10.41 -2.27
N ARG A 65 14.72 -10.91 -3.48
CA ARG A 65 13.68 -11.22 -4.49
C ARG A 65 12.62 -12.17 -3.94
N GLU A 66 13.04 -13.25 -3.29
CA GLU A 66 12.14 -14.22 -2.67
C GLU A 66 11.28 -13.58 -1.59
N LEU A 67 11.87 -12.82 -0.66
CA LEU A 67 11.16 -12.16 0.43
C LEU A 67 10.10 -11.17 -0.08
N ILE A 68 10.46 -10.32 -1.04
CA ILE A 68 9.53 -9.36 -1.64
C ILE A 68 8.41 -10.12 -2.36
N THR A 69 8.73 -11.17 -3.12
CA THR A 69 7.75 -12.00 -3.82
C THR A 69 6.76 -12.65 -2.85
N ASP A 70 7.24 -13.18 -1.72
CA ASP A 70 6.41 -13.79 -0.69
C ASP A 70 5.48 -12.78 -0.04
N ILE A 71 5.97 -11.58 0.30
CA ILE A 71 5.15 -10.47 0.80
C ILE A 71 4.05 -10.11 -0.20
N LEU A 72 4.41 -9.89 -1.47
CA LEU A 72 3.45 -9.56 -2.53
C LEU A 72 2.37 -10.66 -2.65
N ASN A 73 2.75 -11.94 -2.67
CA ASN A 73 1.79 -13.05 -2.76
C ASN A 73 0.89 -13.18 -1.52
N ASN A 74 1.41 -12.88 -0.34
CA ASN A 74 0.66 -12.97 0.91
C ASN A 74 -0.39 -11.87 1.02
N TYR A 75 -0.01 -10.62 0.73
CA TYR A 75 -0.86 -9.45 0.97
C TYR A 75 -1.68 -9.02 -0.24
N TRP A 76 -1.21 -9.26 -1.47
CA TRP A 76 -1.87 -8.75 -2.67
C TRP A 76 -2.74 -9.80 -3.37
N THR A 77 -3.58 -9.31 -4.27
CA THR A 77 -4.41 -10.09 -5.19
C THR A 77 -4.33 -9.53 -6.60
N ASP A 78 -4.47 -10.40 -7.60
CA ASP A 78 -4.58 -10.00 -9.02
C ASP A 78 -5.95 -9.40 -9.35
N LYS A 79 -6.92 -9.44 -8.43
CA LYS A 79 -8.23 -8.81 -8.61
C LYS A 79 -8.13 -7.30 -8.49
N HIS A 80 -7.88 -6.64 -9.61
CA HIS A 80 -7.82 -5.18 -9.69
C HIS A 80 -9.21 -4.55 -9.55
N TYR A 81 -9.34 -3.55 -8.67
CA TYR A 81 -10.59 -2.81 -8.46
C TYR A 81 -10.58 -1.39 -9.04
N SER A 82 -9.45 -0.68 -8.94
CA SER A 82 -9.27 0.64 -9.55
C SER A 82 -8.78 0.51 -11.00
N SER A 83 -8.71 1.61 -11.74
CA SER A 83 -7.97 1.70 -13.01
C SER A 83 -6.66 2.49 -12.88
N SER A 84 -6.36 2.99 -11.68
CA SER A 84 -5.17 3.77 -11.33
C SER A 84 -4.47 3.15 -10.12
N GLY A 85 -3.19 3.49 -9.93
CA GLY A 85 -2.36 2.99 -8.84
C GLY A 85 -1.63 1.69 -9.17
N SER A 86 -0.78 1.26 -8.24
CA SER A 86 0.05 0.07 -8.37
C SER A 86 -0.77 -1.20 -8.23
N THR A 87 -0.38 -2.23 -8.98
CA THR A 87 -0.95 -3.58 -8.95
C THR A 87 0.13 -4.59 -8.63
N ILE A 88 -0.24 -5.78 -8.16
CA ILE A 88 0.73 -6.86 -7.89
C ILE A 88 1.55 -7.21 -9.15
N SER A 89 0.92 -7.23 -10.32
CA SER A 89 1.62 -7.51 -11.58
C SER A 89 2.62 -6.41 -11.92
N GLY A 90 2.25 -5.14 -11.71
CA GLY A 90 3.17 -4.01 -11.85
C GLY A 90 4.35 -4.09 -10.89
N MET A 91 4.08 -4.36 -9.60
CA MET A 91 5.12 -4.52 -8.59
C MET A 91 6.11 -5.64 -8.92
N LYS A 92 5.60 -6.80 -9.36
CA LYS A 92 6.45 -7.93 -9.77
C LYS A 92 7.29 -7.60 -11.01
N ALA A 93 6.69 -6.94 -12.00
CA ALA A 93 7.42 -6.52 -13.19
C ALA A 93 8.55 -5.53 -12.84
N THR A 94 8.29 -4.57 -11.95
CA THR A 94 9.32 -3.63 -11.46
C THR A 94 10.40 -4.35 -10.64
N LEU A 95 10.04 -5.33 -9.81
CA LEU A 95 11.00 -6.14 -9.06
C LEU A 95 11.96 -6.85 -10.03
N ASP A 96 11.41 -7.53 -11.03
CA ASP A 96 12.20 -8.27 -12.02
C ASP A 96 13.10 -7.32 -12.82
N SER A 97 12.56 -6.19 -13.32
CA SER A 97 13.36 -5.23 -14.08
C SER A 97 14.46 -4.57 -13.26
N THR A 98 14.20 -4.30 -11.98
CA THR A 98 15.17 -3.66 -11.09
C THR A 98 16.30 -4.63 -10.75
N LEU A 99 15.97 -5.87 -10.39
CA LEU A 99 16.96 -6.85 -9.96
C LEU A 99 17.74 -7.49 -11.11
N ASP A 100 17.22 -7.44 -12.34
CA ASP A 100 17.96 -7.88 -13.53
C ASP A 100 18.93 -6.79 -14.04
N ALA A 101 18.89 -5.58 -13.48
CA ALA A 101 19.87 -4.54 -13.79
C ALA A 101 21.20 -4.84 -13.07
N ASP A 102 22.31 -4.72 -13.81
CA ASP A 102 23.68 -5.03 -13.35
C ASP A 102 24.12 -4.26 -12.09
N ASN A 103 23.45 -3.15 -11.78
CA ASN A 103 23.79 -2.25 -10.67
C ASN A 103 22.81 -2.34 -9.48
N SER A 104 21.91 -3.32 -9.45
CA SER A 104 20.95 -3.46 -8.37
C SER A 104 21.62 -3.87 -7.05
N LEU A 105 21.35 -3.11 -5.99
CA LEU A 105 21.98 -3.29 -4.68
C LEU A 105 20.95 -3.01 -3.60
N PHE A 106 20.76 -3.94 -2.66
CA PHE A 106 20.01 -3.68 -1.43
C PHE A 106 21.01 -3.32 -0.32
N ASP A 107 21.48 -2.06 -0.32
CA ASP A 107 22.43 -1.53 0.68
C ASP A 107 21.71 -0.54 1.62
N ILE A 108 20.70 -1.08 2.31
CA ILE A 108 19.91 -0.37 3.32
C ILE A 108 20.40 -0.82 4.70
N LYS A 109 20.88 0.12 5.50
CA LYS A 109 21.35 -0.11 6.88
C LYS A 109 20.19 -0.20 7.87
N ASP A 110 19.19 0.65 7.69
CA ASP A 110 18.03 0.71 8.57
C ASP A 110 16.80 1.15 7.78
N ALA A 111 15.65 0.60 8.15
CA ALA A 111 14.36 0.96 7.60
C ALA A 111 13.30 0.82 8.70
N SER A 112 12.71 1.94 9.08
CA SER A 112 11.68 2.00 10.10
C SER A 112 10.56 2.94 9.70
N GLY A 113 9.51 3.01 10.49
CA GLY A 113 8.32 3.76 10.13
C GLY A 113 7.13 3.37 10.98
N SER A 114 6.01 4.02 10.72
CA SER A 114 4.77 3.72 11.44
C SER A 114 3.54 4.22 10.71
N VAL A 115 2.43 3.50 10.90
CA VAL A 115 1.12 3.91 10.41
C VAL A 115 0.55 4.96 11.36
N GLN A 116 0.35 6.18 10.86
CA GLN A 116 -0.17 7.31 11.63
C GLN A 116 -1.70 7.30 11.68
N SER A 117 -2.34 6.95 10.56
CA SER A 117 -3.80 6.85 10.51
C SER A 117 -4.29 5.90 9.41
N VAL A 118 -5.43 5.25 9.66
CA VAL A 118 -6.14 4.40 8.69
C VAL A 118 -7.65 4.64 8.81
N LYS A 119 -8.25 5.23 7.77
CA LYS A 119 -9.69 5.47 7.65
C LYS A 119 -10.32 4.52 6.63
N ILE A 120 -11.08 3.55 7.14
CA ILE A 120 -11.62 2.44 6.36
C ILE A 120 -13.08 2.67 5.98
N SER A 121 -13.37 2.56 4.69
CA SER A 121 -14.69 2.75 4.08
C SER A 121 -15.08 1.56 3.22
N LYS A 122 -16.38 1.31 3.09
CA LYS A 122 -16.91 0.27 2.20
C LYS A 122 -16.95 0.83 0.79
N ALA A 123 -16.37 0.11 -0.18
CA ALA A 123 -16.34 0.52 -1.58
C ALA A 123 -17.16 -0.42 -2.50
N GLY A 124 -17.68 -1.51 -1.95
CA GLY A 124 -18.60 -2.40 -2.63
C GLY A 124 -18.81 -3.72 -1.88
N PRO A 125 -19.56 -4.66 -2.45
CA PRO A 125 -19.62 -6.03 -1.92
C PRO A 125 -18.21 -6.63 -1.93
N LYS A 126 -17.73 -7.09 -0.76
CA LYS A 126 -16.38 -7.65 -0.58
C LYS A 126 -15.24 -6.70 -0.99
N ILE A 127 -15.48 -5.39 -1.03
CA ILE A 127 -14.48 -4.40 -1.42
C ILE A 127 -14.43 -3.29 -0.36
N ALA A 128 -13.22 -2.93 0.04
CA ALA A 128 -12.95 -1.85 0.99
C ALA A 128 -11.97 -0.85 0.40
N SER A 129 -12.02 0.39 0.89
CA SER A 129 -10.95 1.36 0.71
C SER A 129 -10.42 1.81 2.06
N ALA A 130 -9.11 2.08 2.14
CA ALA A 130 -8.47 2.67 3.29
C ALA A 130 -7.70 3.92 2.85
N ASN A 131 -8.05 5.08 3.39
CA ASN A 131 -7.18 6.25 3.32
C ASN A 131 -6.16 6.13 4.44
N ILE A 132 -4.89 6.23 4.10
CA ILE A 132 -3.78 5.99 5.01
C ILE A 132 -2.83 7.18 5.08
N LYS A 133 -2.21 7.33 6.24
CA LYS A 133 -1.05 8.18 6.46
C LYS A 133 0.00 7.38 7.20
N TYR A 134 1.23 7.36 6.72
CA TYR A 134 2.33 6.61 7.35
C TYR A 134 3.65 7.36 7.17
N THR A 135 4.60 7.07 8.05
CA THR A 135 5.97 7.58 7.96
C THR A 135 6.93 6.45 7.63
N VAL A 136 8.01 6.80 6.93
CA VAL A 136 9.09 5.89 6.54
C VAL A 136 10.41 6.60 6.76
N ASP A 137 11.32 5.94 7.45
CA ASP A 137 12.69 6.39 7.71
C ASP A 137 13.63 5.33 7.14
N ILE A 138 14.43 5.67 6.14
CA ILE A 138 15.36 4.76 5.50
C ILE A 138 16.78 5.33 5.57
N VAL A 139 17.73 4.49 5.93
CA VAL A 139 19.16 4.79 5.88
C VAL A 139 19.82 3.88 4.86
N GLY A 140 20.37 4.45 3.79
CA GLY A 140 20.98 3.69 2.70
C GLY A 140 21.76 4.56 1.74
N LYS A 141 22.39 3.95 0.74
CA LYS A 141 22.99 4.69 -0.38
C LYS A 141 21.91 5.07 -1.38
N GLU A 142 22.09 6.19 -2.09
CA GLU A 142 21.12 6.66 -3.09
C GLU A 142 20.78 5.63 -4.17
N THR A 143 21.79 4.87 -4.62
CA THR A 143 21.62 3.82 -5.64
C THR A 143 20.99 2.54 -5.10
N SER A 144 20.69 2.47 -3.80
CA SER A 144 20.11 1.27 -3.21
C SER A 144 18.67 1.10 -3.67
N THR A 145 18.32 -0.12 -4.05
CA THR A 145 16.94 -0.53 -4.27
C THR A 145 16.18 -0.50 -2.96
N VAL A 146 15.02 0.13 -2.99
CA VAL A 146 14.08 0.24 -1.88
C VAL A 146 12.75 -0.38 -2.31
N PHE A 147 12.25 -1.31 -1.49
CA PHE A 147 10.89 -1.79 -1.56
C PHE A 147 9.98 -0.87 -0.75
N THR A 148 9.10 -0.14 -1.41
CA THR A 148 8.08 0.69 -0.75
C THR A 148 6.73 -0.01 -0.80
N PRO A 149 5.73 0.41 0.00
CA PRO A 149 4.40 -0.20 -0.03
C PRO A 149 3.69 -0.14 -1.39
N GLY A 150 4.08 0.77 -2.29
CA GLY A 150 3.42 0.97 -3.59
C GLY A 150 4.33 0.85 -4.80
N THR A 151 5.65 0.75 -4.64
CA THR A 151 6.60 0.65 -5.75
C THR A 151 7.93 0.04 -5.31
N ILE A 152 8.78 -0.31 -6.26
CA ILE A 152 10.19 -0.64 -6.04
C ILE A 152 11.00 0.34 -6.87
N CYS A 153 11.93 1.04 -6.23
CA CYS A 153 12.65 2.16 -6.84
C CYS A 153 14.03 2.33 -6.18
N THR A 154 14.84 3.25 -6.67
CA THR A 154 16.08 3.63 -5.95
C THR A 154 15.76 4.56 -4.78
N LEU A 155 16.64 4.63 -3.78
CA LEU A 155 16.50 5.57 -2.67
C LEU A 155 16.50 7.03 -3.18
N SER A 156 17.27 7.34 -4.23
CA SER A 156 17.23 8.65 -4.89
C SER A 156 15.87 8.96 -5.51
N ASP A 157 15.25 8.00 -6.19
CA ASP A 157 13.92 8.20 -6.79
C ASP A 157 12.85 8.39 -5.70
N TYR A 158 12.96 7.61 -4.61
CA TYR A 158 12.06 7.74 -3.47
C TYR A 158 12.14 9.11 -2.80
N ASN A 159 13.33 9.72 -2.81
CA ASN A 159 13.57 11.07 -2.29
C ASN A 159 13.09 12.18 -3.25
N ASN A 160 13.20 11.97 -4.56
CA ASN A 160 12.98 13.01 -5.58
C ASN A 160 11.51 13.29 -5.95
N ASP A 161 10.55 12.60 -5.34
CA ASP A 161 9.16 12.67 -5.81
C ASP A 161 8.36 13.91 -5.36
N TYR A 162 8.94 14.95 -4.71
CA TYR A 162 8.30 16.28 -4.64
C TYR A 162 9.21 17.45 -4.22
N TYR A 163 9.09 18.57 -4.96
CA TYR A 163 9.71 19.91 -4.86
C TYR A 163 11.00 20.20 -5.67
N ASP A 164 10.84 20.26 -7.00
CA ASP A 164 11.43 21.38 -7.75
C ASP A 164 10.49 22.59 -7.57
N ASP A 165 10.68 23.36 -6.50
CA ASP A 165 10.00 24.66 -6.29
C ASP A 165 10.77 25.82 -6.94
N GLY A 166 11.87 25.54 -7.66
CA GLY A 166 12.73 26.56 -8.24
C GLY A 166 13.56 27.34 -7.21
N SER A 167 13.62 26.92 -5.94
CA SER A 167 14.64 27.38 -5.00
C SER A 167 16.00 26.78 -5.37
N GLU A 168 16.96 27.67 -5.63
CA GLU A 168 18.34 27.35 -6.03
C GLU A 168 19.16 26.57 -4.97
N ASP A 169 18.56 26.15 -3.86
CA ASP A 169 19.21 25.41 -2.77
C ASP A 169 19.00 23.89 -2.80
N SER A 170 18.27 23.33 -3.78
CA SER A 170 18.07 21.86 -3.90
C SER A 170 18.98 21.16 -4.92
N GLN A 171 19.98 21.86 -5.47
CA GLN A 171 20.79 21.39 -6.61
C GLN A 171 22.13 20.71 -6.26
N ASP A 172 22.34 20.19 -5.05
CA ASP A 172 23.53 19.35 -4.76
C ASP A 172 23.30 17.84 -5.03
N SER A 173 22.18 17.45 -5.63
CA SER A 173 21.87 16.06 -6.00
C SER A 173 22.61 15.55 -7.24
N ASN A 174 23.30 16.42 -8.00
CA ASN A 174 24.00 16.05 -9.24
C ASN A 174 25.49 15.70 -9.05
N ASN A 175 26.01 15.72 -7.83
CA ASN A 175 27.37 15.26 -7.48
C ASN A 175 27.36 14.21 -6.36
N ALA A 176 26.38 13.29 -6.39
CA ALA A 176 26.32 12.21 -5.44
C ALA A 176 27.50 11.24 -5.61
N SER A 177 28.33 11.14 -4.57
CA SER A 177 29.23 10.01 -4.37
C SER A 177 28.38 8.76 -4.17
N THR A 178 28.54 7.74 -5.02
CA THR A 178 27.83 6.45 -4.92
C THR A 178 28.13 5.69 -3.62
N ASN A 179 29.02 6.21 -2.76
CA ASN A 179 29.44 5.56 -1.53
C ASN A 179 28.83 6.17 -0.27
N ASP A 180 28.20 7.34 -0.36
CA ASP A 180 27.72 8.04 0.84
C ASP A 180 26.37 7.47 1.29
N TYR A 181 26.19 7.39 2.62
CA TYR A 181 24.90 7.01 3.20
C TYR A 181 24.05 8.26 3.44
N TYR A 182 22.75 8.11 3.20
CA TYR A 182 21.76 9.14 3.42
C TYR A 182 20.68 8.61 4.34
N LYS A 183 20.13 9.51 5.15
CA LYS A 183 18.90 9.29 5.89
C LYS A 183 17.77 10.02 5.18
N VAL A 184 16.77 9.28 4.74
CA VAL A 184 15.55 9.78 4.10
C VAL A 184 14.38 9.57 5.05
N ASN A 185 13.67 10.65 5.37
CA ASN A 185 12.48 10.65 6.21
C ASN A 185 11.30 11.12 5.36
N CYS A 186 10.28 10.27 5.19
CA CYS A 186 9.11 10.56 4.36
C CYS A 186 7.81 10.42 5.16
N THR A 187 6.87 11.32 4.91
CA THR A 187 5.46 11.14 5.27
C THR A 187 4.66 10.89 4.00
N CYS A 188 3.98 9.75 3.93
CA CYS A 188 3.19 9.34 2.78
C CYS A 188 1.71 9.34 3.11
N GLU A 189 0.89 9.73 2.14
CA GLU A 189 -0.57 9.61 2.19
C GLU A 189 -1.07 8.87 0.95
N GLY A 190 -2.19 8.16 1.07
CA GLY A 190 -2.68 7.36 -0.04
C GLY A 190 -4.00 6.66 0.19
N THR A 191 -4.51 6.05 -0.87
CA THR A 191 -5.67 5.17 -0.85
C THR A 191 -5.26 3.75 -1.23
N ILE A 192 -5.64 2.80 -0.39
CA ILE A 192 -5.51 1.37 -0.66
C ILE A 192 -6.90 0.81 -0.93
N TYR A 193 -7.02 0.00 -1.98
CA TYR A 193 -8.20 -0.81 -2.21
C TYR A 193 -7.93 -2.25 -1.79
N TYR A 194 -8.92 -2.86 -1.13
CA TYR A 194 -8.89 -4.24 -0.71
C TYR A 194 -10.03 -5.05 -1.31
N THR A 195 -9.75 -6.31 -1.61
CA THR A 195 -10.74 -7.30 -2.00
C THR A 195 -10.76 -8.42 -0.97
N TYR A 196 -11.95 -8.83 -0.53
CA TYR A 196 -12.13 -9.97 0.37
C TYR A 196 -12.22 -11.27 -0.44
N GLU A 197 -11.21 -12.13 -0.29
CA GLU A 197 -11.15 -13.42 -0.95
C GLU A 197 -10.54 -14.50 -0.06
N SER A 198 -11.05 -15.72 -0.18
CA SER A 198 -10.53 -16.88 0.58
C SER A 198 -10.40 -16.63 2.10
N GLY A 199 -11.31 -15.84 2.67
CA GLY A 199 -11.33 -15.52 4.09
C GLY A 199 -10.39 -14.39 4.53
N LYS A 200 -9.70 -13.71 3.60
CA LYS A 200 -8.72 -12.65 3.90
C LYS A 200 -9.01 -11.40 3.08
N TRP A 201 -8.68 -10.25 3.66
CA TRP A 201 -8.60 -8.99 2.91
C TRP A 201 -7.22 -8.91 2.25
N LYS A 202 -7.20 -8.69 0.94
CA LYS A 202 -5.98 -8.57 0.15
C LYS A 202 -5.95 -7.25 -0.60
N ILE A 203 -4.77 -6.65 -0.70
CA ILE A 203 -4.52 -5.41 -1.43
C ILE A 203 -4.76 -5.68 -2.92
N SER A 204 -5.70 -4.97 -3.52
CA SER A 204 -5.94 -5.01 -4.96
C SER A 204 -5.22 -3.89 -5.69
N THR A 205 -5.06 -2.76 -5.03
CA THR A 205 -4.46 -1.56 -5.61
C THR A 205 -3.91 -0.67 -4.50
N TRP A 206 -2.75 -0.08 -4.73
CA TRP A 206 -2.14 0.91 -3.85
C TRP A 206 -1.84 2.19 -4.63
N ASP A 207 -2.36 3.31 -4.15
CA ASP A 207 -2.09 4.63 -4.70
C ASP A 207 -1.65 5.55 -3.57
N SER A 208 -0.41 6.00 -3.58
CA SER A 208 0.17 6.83 -2.53
C SER A 208 1.16 7.83 -3.09
N TYR A 209 1.28 8.94 -2.40
CA TYR A 209 2.21 10.02 -2.72
C TYR A 209 2.93 10.47 -1.44
N VAL A 210 4.14 11.00 -1.63
CA VAL A 210 4.90 11.65 -0.57
C VAL A 210 4.32 13.04 -0.35
N THR A 211 4.10 13.39 0.92
CA THR A 211 3.56 14.70 1.33
C THR A 211 4.60 15.61 1.96
N ASP A 212 5.63 15.00 2.55
CA ASP A 212 6.75 15.66 3.19
C ASP A 212 7.94 14.70 3.11
N SER A 213 9.11 15.23 2.75
CA SER A 213 10.35 14.47 2.69
C SER A 213 11.52 15.33 3.15
N ASN A 214 12.47 14.69 3.82
CA ASN A 214 13.74 15.28 4.15
C ASN A 214 14.85 14.25 3.88
N CYS A 215 15.96 14.72 3.32
CA CYS A 215 17.14 13.91 3.06
C CYS A 215 18.35 14.57 3.71
N THR A 216 19.12 13.78 4.44
CA THR A 216 20.35 14.26 5.09
C THR A 216 21.46 13.25 4.82
N LYS A 217 22.54 13.74 4.23
CA LYS A 217 23.78 12.96 4.11
C LYS A 217 24.32 12.65 5.50
N LEU A 218 24.70 11.40 5.72
CA LEU A 218 25.36 10.96 6.95
C LEU A 218 26.86 11.06 6.73
N ASP A 219 27.54 11.82 7.59
CA ASP A 219 29.00 11.82 7.64
C ASP A 219 29.48 10.49 8.23
N ASP A 220 30.48 9.85 7.62
CA ASP A 220 31.11 8.59 8.07
C ASP A 220 31.85 8.70 9.43
N LYS A 221 31.45 9.63 10.30
CA LYS A 221 32.04 9.84 11.63
C LYS A 221 31.06 9.43 12.73
N GLU A 222 30.65 8.17 12.75
CA GLU A 222 30.15 7.54 13.98
C GLU A 222 30.15 6.02 13.81
N ASP A 223 31.28 5.43 14.21
CA ASP A 223 31.42 4.01 14.59
C ASP A 223 30.80 3.76 15.97
#